data_AF-A0A5C8PRU1-F1
#
_entry.id   AF-A0A5C8PRU1-F1
#
_cell.length_a   1.000
_cell.length_b   1.000
_cell.length_c   1.000
_cell.angle_alpha   90.00
_cell.angle_beta   90.00
_cell.angle_gamma   90.00
#
_symmetry.space_group_name_H-M   'P 1'
#
loop_
_entity.id
_entity.type
_entity.pdbx_description
1 polymer ?
#
loop_
_entity_poly.entity_id
_entity_poly.type
_entity_poly.pdbx_seq_one_letter_code
_entity_poly.pdbx_strand_id
1 'polypeptide(L)'
;MSDAPRGRGLSVRRATIEDAEALAEMAQGLNAHQGDPVSSFSPAAARRDGFGEAPCWTALIAERDGRPVGYAMFHAAYDAPHAARGLYLQDLFVNDGERRQGVGRALMTAVAREARQAGCIFFWWTAKQWNTEALAFYRKLGAMADTVVAHALFGEAFDQLIDGDTTAVIPPPPARHGSGAGSDGQKARSAPRTRPRTRAR
;
A
#
# COMPACT_ATOMS: atom_id res chain seq x y z
N MET A 1 -38.05 16.08 -12.40
CA MET A 1 -37.75 14.69 -11.98
C MET A 1 -36.68 14.78 -10.91
N SER A 2 -37.04 14.38 -9.69
CA SER A 2 -36.37 14.70 -8.44
C SER A 2 -35.04 13.96 -8.29
N ASP A 3 -33.96 14.71 -8.06
CA ASP A 3 -32.68 14.17 -7.59
C ASP A 3 -32.83 13.83 -6.10
N ALA A 4 -32.87 12.53 -5.79
CA ALA A 4 -32.84 12.07 -4.41
C ALA A 4 -31.39 12.20 -3.90
N PRO A 5 -31.14 12.69 -2.67
CA PRO A 5 -29.79 12.82 -2.16
C PRO A 5 -29.17 11.43 -2.04
N ARG A 6 -28.19 11.13 -2.91
CA ARG A 6 -27.37 9.92 -2.82
C ARG A 6 -26.77 9.87 -1.41
N GLY A 7 -27.02 8.77 -0.69
CA GLY A 7 -26.76 8.68 0.75
C GLY A 7 -25.35 9.10 1.16
N ARG A 8 -25.25 9.90 2.23
CA ARG A 8 -24.00 10.29 2.92
C ARG A 8 -23.35 9.07 3.58
N GLY A 9 -22.61 8.28 2.81
CA GLY A 9 -22.01 7.03 3.27
C GLY A 9 -20.79 6.65 2.46
N LEU A 10 -19.94 5.79 3.06
CA LEU A 10 -18.80 5.18 2.39
C LEU A 10 -19.28 4.32 1.21
N SER A 11 -18.71 4.53 0.03
CA SER A 11 -18.94 3.70 -1.16
C SER A 11 -17.61 3.32 -1.80
N VAL A 12 -17.60 2.26 -2.61
CA VAL A 12 -16.43 1.85 -3.40
C VAL A 12 -16.90 1.65 -4.83
N ARG A 13 -16.19 2.26 -5.77
CA ARG A 13 -16.47 2.18 -7.21
C ARG A 13 -15.21 1.92 -8.00
N ARG A 14 -15.35 1.44 -9.24
CA ARG A 14 -14.24 1.38 -10.19
C ARG A 14 -13.77 2.79 -10.52
N ALA A 15 -12.45 2.95 -10.61
CA ALA A 15 -11.84 4.17 -11.09
C ALA A 15 -12.11 4.33 -12.59
N THR A 16 -12.15 5.58 -13.01
CA THR A 16 -12.33 6.04 -14.38
C THR A 16 -11.14 6.90 -14.78
N ILE A 17 -11.04 7.25 -16.06
CA ILE A 17 -9.93 8.07 -16.56
C ILE A 17 -9.92 9.47 -15.93
N GLU A 18 -11.07 9.95 -15.47
CA GLU A 18 -11.25 11.20 -14.73
C GLU A 18 -10.63 11.17 -13.32
N ASP A 19 -10.31 9.98 -12.80
CA ASP A 19 -9.70 9.81 -11.48
C ASP A 19 -8.16 9.80 -11.51
N ALA A 20 -7.54 10.02 -12.68
CA ALA A 20 -6.09 9.95 -12.86
C ALA A 20 -5.31 10.84 -11.87
N GLU A 21 -5.81 12.05 -11.61
CA GLU A 21 -5.24 12.99 -10.64
C GLU A 21 -5.33 12.43 -9.21
N ALA A 22 -6.51 11.99 -8.79
CA ALA A 22 -6.73 11.46 -7.45
C ALA A 22 -5.90 10.19 -7.19
N LEU A 23 -5.75 9.32 -8.19
CA LEU A 23 -4.91 8.13 -8.10
C LEU A 23 -3.43 8.50 -7.93
N ALA A 24 -2.91 9.46 -8.71
CA ALA A 24 -1.54 9.92 -8.59
C ALA A 24 -1.26 10.56 -7.21
N GLU A 25 -2.18 11.39 -6.72
CA GLU A 25 -2.09 12.00 -5.38
C GLU A 25 -2.07 10.93 -4.27
N MET A 26 -2.97 9.95 -4.32
CA MET A 26 -3.01 8.88 -3.33
C MET A 26 -1.80 7.93 -3.42
N ALA A 27 -1.27 7.66 -4.62
CA ALA A 27 -0.02 6.92 -4.80
C ALA A 27 1.17 7.67 -4.20
N GLN A 28 1.22 9.00 -4.37
CA GLN A 28 2.21 9.84 -3.69
C GLN A 28 2.05 9.78 -2.16
N GLY A 29 0.81 9.80 -1.65
CA GLY A 29 0.51 9.62 -0.23
C GLY A 29 0.98 8.26 0.32
N LEU A 30 0.81 7.19 -0.46
CA LEU A 30 1.32 5.86 -0.12
C LEU A 30 2.84 5.84 -0.01
N ASN A 31 3.55 6.38 -1.01
CA ASN A 31 5.01 6.44 -0.99
C ASN A 31 5.53 7.25 0.20
N ALA A 32 4.93 8.42 0.47
CA ALA A 32 5.28 9.24 1.62
C ALA A 32 5.09 8.47 2.94
N HIS A 33 3.97 7.76 3.10
CA HIS A 33 3.75 6.92 4.28
C HIS A 33 4.76 5.77 4.41
N GLN A 34 5.24 5.25 3.29
CA GLN A 34 6.19 4.14 3.24
C GLN A 34 7.67 4.55 3.34
N GLY A 35 7.96 5.86 3.39
CA GLY A 35 9.34 6.38 3.31
C GLY A 35 9.98 6.13 1.94
N ASP A 36 9.17 5.98 0.90
CA ASP A 36 9.62 5.73 -0.47
C ASP A 36 9.84 7.05 -1.24
N PRO A 37 10.63 7.01 -2.34
CA PRO A 37 10.80 8.17 -3.21
C PRO A 37 9.47 8.71 -3.75
N VAL A 38 9.50 9.96 -4.21
CA VAL A 38 8.37 10.57 -4.94
C VAL A 38 7.88 9.62 -6.02
N SER A 39 6.57 9.41 -6.05
CA SER A 39 5.92 8.51 -6.98
C SER A 39 6.14 8.97 -8.40
N SER A 40 6.64 8.08 -9.25
CA SER A 40 6.68 8.29 -10.70
C SER A 40 5.33 8.01 -11.36
N PHE A 41 4.34 7.51 -10.60
CA PHE A 41 2.98 7.30 -11.07
C PHE A 41 2.25 8.64 -11.15
N SER A 42 2.36 9.28 -12.32
CA SER A 42 1.72 10.57 -12.63
C SER A 42 0.31 10.39 -13.23
N PRO A 43 -0.51 11.44 -13.32
CA PRO A 43 -1.80 11.36 -14.02
C PRO A 43 -1.66 10.92 -15.48
N ALA A 44 -0.59 11.35 -16.16
CA ALA A 44 -0.29 10.92 -17.52
C ALA A 44 0.02 9.41 -17.61
N ALA A 45 0.80 8.88 -16.67
CA ALA A 45 1.05 7.44 -16.57
C ALA A 45 -0.25 6.69 -16.26
N ALA A 46 -1.09 7.23 -15.37
CA ALA A 46 -2.38 6.63 -15.02
C ALA A 46 -3.29 6.50 -16.25
N ARG A 47 -3.46 7.59 -17.00
CA ARG A 47 -4.25 7.63 -18.25
C ARG A 47 -3.72 6.65 -19.28
N ARG A 48 -2.40 6.58 -19.47
CA ARG A 48 -1.76 5.68 -20.43
C ARG A 48 -1.91 4.21 -20.06
N ASP A 49 -1.57 3.85 -18.82
CA ASP A 49 -1.36 2.44 -18.43
C ASP A 49 -2.61 1.78 -17.86
N GLY A 50 -3.54 2.55 -17.28
CA GLY A 50 -4.78 2.00 -16.69
C GLY A 50 -6.03 2.25 -17.50
N PHE A 51 -5.99 3.24 -18.39
CA PHE A 51 -7.17 3.69 -19.15
C PHE A 51 -6.91 3.86 -20.66
N GLY A 52 -5.71 3.50 -21.13
CA GLY A 52 -5.35 3.53 -22.55
C GLY A 52 -5.86 2.31 -23.32
N GLU A 53 -5.29 2.09 -24.50
CA GLU A 53 -5.72 0.99 -25.40
C GLU A 53 -5.42 -0.41 -24.84
N ALA A 54 -4.37 -0.54 -24.04
CA ALA A 54 -3.93 -1.80 -23.43
C ALA A 54 -3.77 -1.64 -21.91
N PRO A 55 -4.88 -1.53 -21.16
CA PRO A 55 -4.82 -1.28 -19.72
C PRO A 55 -4.20 -2.48 -18.99
N CYS A 56 -3.16 -2.25 -18.19
CA CYS A 56 -2.42 -3.30 -17.49
C CYS A 56 -2.79 -3.45 -16.00
N TRP A 57 -3.61 -2.54 -15.47
CA TRP A 57 -4.15 -2.61 -14.11
C TRP A 57 -5.57 -2.05 -14.05
N THR A 58 -6.27 -2.36 -12.96
CA THR A 58 -7.56 -1.79 -12.58
C THR A 58 -7.43 -1.16 -11.20
N ALA A 59 -8.13 -0.05 -10.98
CA ALA A 59 -8.20 0.58 -9.67
C ALA A 59 -9.64 0.71 -9.18
N LEU A 60 -9.81 0.64 -7.86
CA LEU A 60 -11.04 0.96 -7.14
C LEU A 60 -10.80 2.17 -6.25
N ILE A 61 -11.78 3.06 -6.16
CA ILE A 61 -11.76 4.23 -5.30
C ILE A 61 -12.83 4.05 -4.23
N ALA A 62 -12.42 4.23 -2.98
CA ALA A 62 -13.33 4.44 -1.88
C ALA A 62 -13.66 5.92 -1.80
N GLU A 63 -14.95 6.24 -1.76
CA GLU A 63 -15.45 7.60 -1.61
C GLU A 63 -16.25 7.74 -0.32
N ARG A 64 -16.06 8.86 0.37
CA ARG A 64 -16.93 9.30 1.47
C ARG A 64 -17.47 10.67 1.14
N ASP A 65 -18.79 10.81 1.15
CA ASP A 65 -19.48 12.06 0.83
C ASP A 65 -19.02 12.66 -0.52
N GLY A 66 -18.82 11.78 -1.51
CA GLY A 66 -18.38 12.15 -2.86
C GLY A 66 -16.90 12.51 -3.00
N ARG A 67 -16.08 12.33 -1.95
CA ARG A 67 -14.65 12.58 -1.98
C ARG A 67 -13.84 11.28 -1.96
N PRO A 68 -12.83 11.11 -2.84
CA PRO A 68 -11.88 10.01 -2.75
C PRO A 68 -11.16 10.01 -1.40
N VAL A 69 -11.20 8.88 -0.70
CA VAL A 69 -10.60 8.70 0.64
C VAL A 69 -9.61 7.53 0.71
N GLY A 70 -9.51 6.75 -0.35
CA GLY A 70 -8.58 5.64 -0.48
C GLY A 70 -8.73 4.95 -1.83
N TYR A 71 -7.75 4.13 -2.18
CA TYR A 71 -7.79 3.35 -3.40
C TYR A 71 -7.14 1.98 -3.22
N ALA A 72 -7.48 1.09 -4.15
CA ALA A 72 -6.82 -0.19 -4.35
C ALA A 72 -6.49 -0.33 -5.83
N MET A 73 -5.25 -0.70 -6.16
CA MET A 73 -4.81 -1.00 -7.53
C MET A 73 -4.42 -2.46 -7.64
N PHE A 74 -4.90 -3.16 -8.66
CA PHE A 74 -4.62 -4.56 -8.87
C PHE A 74 -4.55 -4.92 -10.35
N HIS A 75 -3.94 -6.06 -10.65
CA HIS A 75 -3.87 -6.63 -11.98
C HIS A 75 -4.06 -8.15 -11.93
N ALA A 76 -4.15 -8.79 -13.09
CA ALA A 76 -4.27 -10.23 -13.18
C ALA A 76 -3.02 -10.94 -12.62
N ALA A 77 -3.23 -12.08 -11.98
CA ALA A 77 -2.20 -12.98 -11.51
C ALA A 77 -2.58 -14.43 -11.85
N TYR A 78 -1.59 -15.33 -11.80
CA TYR A 78 -1.81 -16.75 -11.99
C TYR A 78 -0.97 -17.55 -11.01
N ASP A 79 -1.58 -18.56 -10.41
CA ASP A 79 -0.93 -19.51 -9.51
C ASP A 79 -0.77 -20.84 -10.25
N ALA A 80 0.45 -21.07 -10.76
CA ALA A 80 0.75 -22.25 -11.56
C ALA A 80 0.61 -23.57 -10.78
N PRO A 81 1.11 -23.70 -9.53
CA PRO A 81 0.85 -24.86 -8.68
C PRO A 81 -0.63 -25.27 -8.56
N HIS A 82 -1.54 -24.30 -8.47
CA HIS A 82 -2.98 -24.57 -8.34
C HIS A 82 -3.76 -24.43 -9.66
N ALA A 83 -3.06 -24.16 -10.78
CA ALA A 83 -3.65 -23.87 -12.07
C ALA A 83 -4.82 -22.87 -11.98
N ALA A 84 -4.65 -21.80 -11.20
CA ALA A 84 -5.72 -20.91 -10.81
C ALA A 84 -5.48 -19.46 -11.24
N ARG A 85 -6.54 -18.80 -11.72
CA ARG A 85 -6.55 -17.35 -11.96
C ARG A 85 -6.71 -16.61 -10.63
N GLY A 86 -5.95 -15.54 -10.47
CA GLY A 86 -5.97 -14.66 -9.31
C GLY A 86 -5.86 -13.19 -9.70
N LEU A 87 -5.84 -12.32 -8.70
CA LEU A 87 -5.38 -10.95 -8.84
C LEU A 87 -4.11 -10.72 -8.01
N TYR A 88 -3.28 -9.78 -8.41
CA TYR A 88 -2.24 -9.23 -7.56
C TYR A 88 -2.66 -7.81 -7.17
N LEU A 89 -2.85 -7.57 -5.88
CA LEU A 89 -3.11 -6.25 -5.32
C LEU A 89 -1.77 -5.54 -5.13
N GLN A 90 -1.51 -4.61 -6.04
CA GLN A 90 -0.29 -3.82 -6.11
C GLN A 90 -0.27 -2.78 -4.99
N ASP A 91 -1.31 -1.95 -4.92
CA ASP A 91 -1.40 -0.87 -3.95
C ASP A 91 -2.70 -0.93 -3.15
N LEU A 92 -2.60 -0.61 -1.87
CA LEU A 92 -3.74 -0.33 -0.99
C LEU A 92 -3.40 0.88 -0.13
N PHE A 93 -4.20 1.93 -0.25
CA PHE A 93 -4.00 3.15 0.53
C PHE A 93 -5.32 3.71 1.02
N VAL A 94 -5.27 4.29 2.22
CA VAL A 94 -6.38 5.01 2.85
C VAL A 94 -5.80 6.25 3.48
N ASN A 95 -6.40 7.41 3.19
CA ASN A 95 -6.03 8.69 3.79
C ASN A 95 -5.97 8.56 5.32
N ASP A 96 -4.99 9.19 5.96
CA ASP A 96 -4.71 8.96 7.39
C ASP A 96 -5.92 9.26 8.30
N GLY A 97 -6.67 10.31 7.98
CA GLY A 97 -7.91 10.67 8.68
C GLY A 97 -9.07 9.70 8.49
N GLU A 98 -8.97 8.76 7.53
CA GLU A 98 -10.01 7.80 7.13
C GLU A 98 -9.67 6.36 7.54
N ARG A 99 -8.47 6.16 8.12
CA ARG A 99 -8.03 4.87 8.63
C ARG A 99 -8.86 4.44 9.85
N ARG A 100 -8.95 3.13 10.05
CA ARG A 100 -9.74 2.48 11.12
C ARG A 100 -11.24 2.78 11.10
N GLN A 101 -11.76 3.34 10.00
CA GLN A 101 -13.19 3.60 9.78
C GLN A 101 -13.84 2.68 8.73
N GLY A 102 -13.26 1.50 8.52
CA GLY A 102 -13.78 0.48 7.60
C GLY A 102 -13.39 0.64 6.13
N VAL A 103 -12.75 1.75 5.73
CA VAL A 103 -12.38 2.03 4.33
C VAL A 103 -11.50 0.94 3.72
N GLY A 104 -10.40 0.57 4.39
CA GLY A 104 -9.51 -0.50 3.90
C GLY A 104 -10.21 -1.85 3.76
N ARG A 105 -11.12 -2.20 4.69
CA ARG A 105 -11.91 -3.43 4.59
C ARG A 105 -12.88 -3.36 3.41
N ALA A 106 -13.50 -2.21 3.16
CA ALA A 106 -14.39 -2.01 2.02
C ALA A 106 -13.65 -2.18 0.69
N LEU A 107 -12.46 -1.59 0.56
CA LEU A 107 -11.58 -1.76 -0.61
C LEU A 107 -11.19 -3.23 -0.83
N MET A 108 -10.66 -3.91 0.19
CA MET A 108 -10.27 -5.32 0.09
C MET A 108 -11.46 -6.23 -0.28
N THR A 109 -12.64 -5.95 0.28
CA THR A 109 -13.87 -6.68 -0.06
C THR A 109 -14.28 -6.45 -1.51
N ALA A 110 -14.13 -5.23 -2.02
CA ALA A 110 -14.45 -4.90 -3.40
C ALA A 110 -13.45 -5.56 -4.38
N VAL A 111 -12.15 -5.60 -4.07
CA VAL A 111 -11.15 -6.35 -4.85
C VAL A 111 -11.49 -7.85 -4.90
N ALA A 112 -11.88 -8.44 -3.76
CA ALA A 112 -12.31 -9.84 -3.72
C ALA A 112 -13.55 -10.11 -4.59
N ARG A 113 -14.47 -9.15 -4.70
CA ARG A 113 -15.64 -9.24 -5.58
C ARG A 113 -15.26 -9.14 -7.05
N GLU A 114 -14.37 -8.22 -7.42
CA GLU A 114 -13.81 -8.12 -8.78
C GLU A 114 -13.10 -9.44 -9.17
N ALA A 115 -12.29 -10.00 -8.27
CA ALA A 115 -11.63 -11.30 -8.47
C ALA A 115 -12.66 -12.38 -8.79
N ARG A 116 -13.68 -12.53 -7.92
CA ARG A 116 -14.71 -13.56 -8.09
C ARG A 116 -15.51 -13.40 -9.38
N GLN A 117 -15.84 -12.16 -9.77
CA GLN A 117 -16.53 -11.88 -11.03
C GLN A 117 -15.68 -12.26 -12.25
N ALA A 118 -14.36 -12.09 -12.16
CA ALA A 118 -13.41 -12.50 -13.19
C ALA A 118 -13.06 -14.01 -13.17
N GLY A 119 -13.80 -14.83 -12.39
CA GLY A 119 -13.53 -16.26 -12.23
C GLY A 119 -12.24 -16.56 -11.46
N CYS A 120 -11.68 -15.57 -10.77
CA CYS A 120 -10.51 -15.74 -9.92
C CYS A 120 -10.92 -16.26 -8.54
N ILE A 121 -10.04 -17.03 -7.90
CA ILE A 121 -10.33 -17.66 -6.60
C ILE A 121 -9.46 -17.10 -5.46
N PHE A 122 -8.49 -16.24 -5.78
CA PHE A 122 -7.57 -15.64 -4.81
C PHE A 122 -7.11 -14.26 -5.27
N PHE A 123 -6.51 -13.51 -4.34
CA PHE A 123 -5.63 -12.42 -4.70
C PHE A 123 -4.43 -12.35 -3.74
N TRP A 124 -3.26 -11.98 -4.26
CA TRP A 124 -2.01 -11.86 -3.53
C TRP A 124 -1.60 -10.41 -3.35
N TRP A 125 -0.82 -10.13 -2.30
CA TRP A 125 -0.19 -8.83 -2.08
C TRP A 125 1.02 -8.99 -1.17
N THR A 126 1.85 -7.96 -1.13
CA THR A 126 2.98 -7.87 -0.21
C THR A 126 2.81 -6.71 0.77
N ALA A 127 3.45 -6.81 1.92
CA ALA A 127 3.53 -5.73 2.90
C ALA A 127 4.95 -5.62 3.43
N LYS A 128 5.41 -4.39 3.71
CA LYS A 128 6.71 -4.18 4.34
C LYS A 128 6.70 -4.73 5.76
N GLN A 129 7.75 -5.48 6.13
CA GLN A 129 7.83 -6.17 7.43
C GLN A 129 7.69 -5.22 8.63
N TRP A 130 8.16 -3.98 8.50
CA TRP A 130 8.04 -2.97 9.55
C TRP A 130 6.60 -2.44 9.73
N ASN A 131 5.70 -2.64 8.76
CA ASN A 131 4.33 -2.11 8.80
C ASN A 131 3.42 -3.03 9.63
N THR A 132 3.63 -3.03 10.94
CA THR A 132 2.92 -3.88 11.88
C THR A 132 1.40 -3.64 11.89
N GLU A 133 0.95 -2.40 11.62
CA GLU A 133 -0.47 -2.07 11.50
C GLU A 133 -1.12 -2.76 10.31
N ALA A 134 -0.51 -2.70 9.12
CA ALA A 134 -0.99 -3.40 7.94
C ALA A 134 -1.00 -4.92 8.16
N LEU A 135 0.07 -5.48 8.73
CA LEU A 135 0.15 -6.91 9.05
C LEU A 135 -0.94 -7.36 10.04
N ALA A 136 -1.26 -6.53 11.05
CA ALA A 136 -2.36 -6.80 11.98
C ALA A 136 -3.73 -6.70 11.28
N PHE A 137 -3.90 -5.75 10.36
CA PHE A 137 -5.09 -5.62 9.55
C PHE A 137 -5.30 -6.86 8.65
N TYR A 138 -4.27 -7.32 7.94
CA TYR A 138 -4.36 -8.49 7.05
C TYR A 138 -4.67 -9.78 7.80
N ARG A 139 -4.08 -9.99 8.99
CA ARG A 139 -4.44 -11.13 9.85
C ARG A 139 -5.93 -11.13 10.22
N LYS A 140 -6.52 -9.97 10.50
CA LYS A 140 -7.96 -9.84 10.80
C LYS A 140 -8.85 -10.09 9.57
N LEU A 141 -8.29 -10.08 8.36
CA LEU A 141 -8.99 -10.49 7.14
C LEU A 141 -8.89 -12.00 6.87
N GLY A 142 -8.10 -12.73 7.66
CA GLY A 142 -7.82 -14.16 7.42
C GLY A 142 -6.74 -14.41 6.38
N ALA A 143 -5.87 -13.42 6.12
CA ALA A 143 -4.76 -13.59 5.18
C ALA A 143 -3.76 -14.64 5.72
N MET A 144 -3.40 -15.58 4.86
CA MET A 144 -2.22 -16.43 5.03
C MET A 144 -0.98 -15.61 4.64
N ALA A 145 0.11 -15.79 5.38
CA ALA A 145 1.33 -15.03 5.14
C ALA A 145 2.53 -15.98 5.10
N ASP A 146 3.33 -15.84 4.04
CA ASP A 146 4.61 -16.53 3.87
C ASP A 146 5.73 -15.51 3.73
N THR A 147 6.92 -15.86 4.24
CA THR A 147 8.12 -15.03 4.06
C THR A 147 8.69 -15.28 2.67
N VAL A 148 8.66 -14.25 1.84
CA VAL A 148 9.25 -14.28 0.49
C VAL A 148 10.28 -13.16 0.32
N VAL A 149 11.28 -13.39 -0.52
CA VAL A 149 12.24 -12.37 -0.95
C VAL A 149 11.85 -11.94 -2.36
N ALA A 150 11.51 -10.67 -2.53
CA ALA A 150 11.21 -10.10 -3.84
C ALA A 150 12.51 -9.71 -4.54
N HIS A 151 12.67 -10.12 -5.80
CA HIS A 151 13.78 -9.73 -6.67
C HIS A 151 13.25 -8.89 -7.83
N ALA A 152 14.00 -7.86 -8.23
CA ALA A 152 13.67 -7.04 -9.38
C ALA A 152 14.96 -6.50 -10.02
N LEU A 153 14.94 -6.33 -11.35
CA LEU A 153 15.93 -5.60 -12.11
C LEU A 153 15.25 -4.37 -12.71
N PHE A 154 15.90 -3.21 -12.59
CA PHE A 154 15.44 -1.94 -13.13
C PHE A 154 16.62 -1.22 -13.79
N GLY A 155 16.34 -0.38 -14.79
CA GLY A 155 17.33 0.46 -15.46
C GLY A 155 18.52 -0.35 -15.99
N GLU A 156 19.73 0.13 -15.74
CA GLU A 156 20.98 -0.47 -16.25
C GLU A 156 21.10 -1.97 -15.95
N ALA A 157 20.67 -2.43 -14.78
CA ALA A 157 20.74 -3.86 -14.42
C ALA A 157 19.82 -4.73 -15.30
N PHE A 158 18.70 -4.17 -15.73
CA PHE A 158 17.79 -4.84 -16.66
C PHE A 158 18.36 -4.84 -18.07
N ASP A 159 18.96 -3.73 -18.51
CA ASP A 159 19.58 -3.59 -19.83
C ASP A 159 20.78 -4.55 -19.98
N GLN A 160 21.65 -4.64 -18.96
CA GLN A 160 22.79 -5.57 -18.94
C GLN A 160 22.38 -7.04 -19.04
N LEU A 161 21.23 -7.43 -18.46
CA LEU A 161 20.70 -8.79 -18.60
C LEU A 161 20.34 -9.11 -20.05
N ILE A 162 19.78 -8.15 -20.79
CA ILE A 162 19.42 -8.30 -22.21
C ILE A 162 20.68 -8.52 -23.04
N ASP A 163 21.73 -7.74 -22.75
CA ASP A 163 22.99 -7.78 -23.50
C ASP A 163 23.87 -9.01 -23.16
N GLY A 164 23.50 -9.78 -22.12
CA GLY A 164 24.25 -10.94 -21.66
C GLY A 164 25.51 -10.61 -20.87
N ASP A 165 25.69 -9.34 -20.49
CA ASP A 165 26.81 -8.89 -19.66
C ASP A 165 26.43 -8.94 -18.18
N THR A 166 26.50 -10.12 -17.58
CA THR A 166 26.16 -10.30 -16.15
C THR A 166 27.34 -9.97 -15.22
N THR A 167 28.40 -9.30 -15.71
CA THR A 167 29.64 -9.12 -14.94
C THR A 167 29.65 -7.90 -14.02
N ALA A 168 28.75 -6.93 -14.21
CA ALA A 168 28.67 -5.75 -13.36
C ALA A 168 27.78 -5.98 -12.13
N VAL A 169 28.40 -6.02 -10.95
CA VAL A 169 27.69 -5.93 -9.67
C VAL A 169 27.20 -4.49 -9.49
N ILE A 170 25.96 -4.22 -9.89
CA ILE A 170 25.33 -2.94 -9.58
C ILE A 170 25.03 -2.94 -8.07
N PRO A 171 25.57 -1.99 -7.30
CA PRO A 171 25.34 -1.95 -5.86
C PRO A 171 23.85 -1.80 -5.59
N PRO A 172 23.31 -2.49 -4.57
CA PRO A 172 21.90 -2.35 -4.25
C PRO A 172 21.59 -0.87 -3.97
N PRO A 173 20.41 -0.37 -4.34
CA PRO A 173 20.00 0.96 -3.96
C PRO A 173 20.11 1.09 -2.43
N PRO A 174 20.43 2.29 -1.90
CA PRO A 174 20.60 2.49 -0.47
C PRO A 174 19.37 1.93 0.27
N ALA A 175 19.63 1.18 1.34
CA ALA A 175 18.57 0.58 2.15
C ALA A 175 17.54 1.66 2.50
N ARG A 176 16.29 1.46 2.06
CA ARG A 176 15.18 2.36 2.43
C ARG A 176 15.01 2.22 3.94
N HIS A 177 15.47 3.23 4.68
CA HIS A 177 15.36 3.23 6.13
C HIS A 177 13.88 3.26 6.46
N GLY A 178 13.34 2.16 6.98
CA GLY A 178 12.09 2.20 7.72
C GLY A 178 12.30 3.22 8.83
N SER A 179 11.55 4.32 8.81
CA SER A 179 11.63 5.34 9.85
C SER A 179 11.44 4.63 11.20
N GLY A 180 12.53 4.52 11.96
CA GLY A 180 12.50 3.93 13.28
C GLY A 180 11.63 4.78 14.18
N ALA A 181 10.39 4.34 14.42
CA ALA A 181 9.66 4.72 15.62
C ALA A 181 10.21 3.90 16.79
N GLY A 182 11.48 4.14 17.11
CA GLY A 182 12.05 3.79 18.40
C GLY A 182 11.59 4.83 19.42
N SER A 183 10.36 4.73 19.90
CA SER A 183 10.01 5.33 21.20
C SER A 183 10.34 4.31 22.28
N ASP A 184 11.63 4.01 22.44
CA ASP A 184 12.09 3.34 23.63
C ASP A 184 12.10 4.35 24.78
N GLY A 185 11.23 4.09 25.75
CA GLY A 185 11.00 4.94 26.89
C GLY A 185 12.25 5.07 27.74
N GLN A 186 12.91 6.23 27.67
CA GLN A 186 13.82 6.65 28.73
C GLN A 186 12.99 7.07 29.94
N LYS A 187 12.67 6.08 30.79
CA LYS A 187 12.30 6.31 32.20
C LYS A 187 13.47 7.03 32.86
N ALA A 188 13.38 8.35 32.96
CA ALA A 188 14.16 9.12 33.93
C ALA A 188 13.69 8.69 35.34
N ARG A 189 14.38 7.69 35.90
CA ARG A 189 14.30 7.39 37.33
C ARG A 189 14.91 8.57 38.07
N SER A 190 14.05 9.40 38.64
CA SER A 190 14.41 10.39 39.65
C SER A 190 15.10 9.70 40.83
N ALA A 191 16.39 9.96 41.00
CA ALA A 191 17.14 9.56 42.20
C ALA A 191 16.63 10.36 43.42
N PRO A 192 16.50 9.75 44.61
CA PRO A 192 16.07 10.46 45.80
C PRO A 192 17.18 11.39 46.31
N ARG A 193 16.84 12.67 46.49
CA ARG A 193 17.68 13.68 47.15
C ARG A 193 17.95 13.26 48.60
N THR A 194 19.18 12.87 48.91
CA THR A 194 19.68 12.76 50.27
C THR A 194 19.83 14.17 50.87
N ARG A 195 19.07 14.45 51.94
CA ARG A 195 19.27 15.64 52.78
C ARG A 195 20.50 15.44 53.67
N PRO A 196 21.38 16.44 53.86
CA PRO A 196 22.40 16.38 54.90
C PRO A 196 21.72 16.55 56.27
N ARG A 197 21.97 15.60 57.17
CA ARG A 197 21.65 15.70 58.60
C ARG A 197 22.68 16.59 59.27
N THR A 198 22.25 17.74 59.77
CA THR A 198 22.93 18.52 60.80
C THR A 198 23.08 17.65 62.06
N ARG A 199 24.29 17.48 62.57
CA ARG A 199 24.53 16.99 63.93
C ARG A 199 25.02 18.16 64.78
N ALA A 200 24.30 18.40 65.86
CA ALA A 200 24.72 19.23 66.97
C ALA A 200 25.77 18.48 67.81
N ARG A 201 26.92 19.11 68.02
CA ARG A 201 27.52 19.39 69.34
C ARG A 201 28.62 20.43 69.17
#